data_AF-A0AAD0EDW3-F1
#
_entry.id   AF-A0AAD0EDW3-F1
#
_cell.length_a   1.000
_cell.length_b   1.000
_cell.length_c   1.000
_cell.angle_alpha   90.00
_cell.angle_beta   90.00
_cell.angle_gamma   90.00
#
_symmetry.space_group_name_H-M   'P 1'
#
loop_
_entity.id
_entity.type
_entity.pdbx_description
1 polymer ?
#
loop_
_entity_poly.entity_id
_entity_poly.type
_entity_poly.pdbx_seq_one_letter_code
_entity_poly.pdbx_strand_id
1 'polypeptide(L)'
;MDGCTYDRIIGQNCATNASTRLQWLAKGETAKHPFFPQPYKQLAKVLHDMGHEADAREVFYVLEKKLGKERRRALRKEIETLRDTSPSLGRRIAKHMLLGADHAIDWLQRVTVGYGRKPFRSIGVLAGLILTFWMLTVAAWHTGGFAPNSSIVLTSSDWATYDTRSTRPAPRNPADHWSETTIPGRDWESFSAIAYAADVVVPIVDLGQTDAWAPSTTRGPAGVILWWARWVFTLFGWIVTALGAAALTGIIRRE
;
A
#
# COMPACT_ATOMS: atom_id res chain seq x y z
N MET A 1 16.44 26.75 20.71
CA MET A 1 16.84 25.72 21.70
C MET A 1 17.75 24.67 21.09
N ASP A 2 18.44 24.98 19.98
CA ASP A 2 19.46 24.06 19.48
C ASP A 2 20.60 24.00 20.52
N GLY A 3 20.99 22.79 20.92
CA GLY A 3 22.00 22.56 21.96
C GLY A 3 21.49 22.38 23.39
N CYS A 4 20.18 22.44 23.67
CA CYS A 4 19.65 22.15 25.02
C CYS A 4 19.49 20.64 25.25
N THR A 5 19.97 20.13 26.38
CA THR A 5 19.79 18.73 26.83
C THR A 5 19.09 18.68 28.19
N TYR A 6 18.33 17.61 28.45
CA TYR A 6 17.61 17.39 29.71
C TYR A 6 17.38 15.89 29.93
N ASP A 7 17.43 15.45 31.19
CA ASP A 7 17.39 14.02 31.51
C ASP A 7 15.98 13.49 31.87
N ARG A 8 15.12 14.36 32.40
CA ARG A 8 13.75 13.98 32.77
C ARG A 8 12.79 15.15 32.64
N ILE A 9 11.54 14.84 32.29
CA ILE A 9 10.44 15.80 32.28
C ILE A 9 9.60 15.55 33.54
N ILE A 10 9.54 16.51 34.45
CA ILE A 10 8.81 16.40 35.73
C ILE A 10 7.81 17.55 35.83
N GLY A 11 6.56 17.26 36.20
CA GLY A 11 5.58 18.27 36.61
C GLY A 11 4.15 17.73 36.71
N GLN A 12 3.42 18.09 37.77
CA GLN A 12 2.03 17.64 38.03
C GLN A 12 1.02 18.06 36.94
N ASN A 13 1.30 19.14 36.20
CA ASN A 13 0.53 19.61 35.03
C ASN A 13 1.28 19.42 33.70
N CYS A 14 2.43 18.73 33.72
CA CYS A 14 3.17 18.43 32.50
C CYS A 14 2.51 17.21 31.86
N ALA A 15 1.66 17.43 30.86
CA ALA A 15 1.23 16.35 30.01
C ALA A 15 2.49 15.67 29.42
N THR A 16 2.83 14.48 29.91
CA THR A 16 3.88 13.60 29.35
C THR A 16 3.53 13.17 27.92
N ASN A 17 2.28 13.44 27.52
CA ASN A 17 1.74 13.28 26.19
C ASN A 17 2.61 13.95 25.12
N ALA A 18 3.08 13.14 24.16
CA ALA A 18 3.91 13.61 23.04
C ALA A 18 3.26 14.77 22.27
N SER A 19 1.94 14.77 22.12
CA SER A 19 1.23 15.75 21.29
C SER A 19 1.40 17.19 21.78
N THR A 20 1.28 17.43 23.09
CA THR A 20 1.43 18.77 23.69
C THR A 20 2.86 19.28 23.54
N ARG A 21 3.86 18.40 23.73
CA ARG A 21 5.27 18.75 23.61
C ARG A 21 5.68 19.01 22.17
N LEU A 22 5.16 18.23 21.22
CA LEU A 22 5.35 18.44 19.79
C LEU A 22 4.76 19.78 19.32
N GLN A 23 3.58 20.16 19.82
CA GLN A 23 3.00 21.48 19.53
C GLN A 23 3.86 22.61 20.09
N TRP A 24 4.39 22.45 21.30
CA TRP A 24 5.29 23.44 21.89
C TRP A 24 6.60 23.59 21.10
N LEU A 25 7.23 22.48 20.69
CA LEU A 25 8.41 22.51 19.80
C LEU A 25 8.08 23.18 18.46
N ALA A 26 6.91 22.88 17.89
CA ALA A 26 6.47 23.50 16.64
C ALA A 26 6.24 25.02 16.77
N LYS A 27 5.80 25.52 17.94
CA LYS A 27 5.68 26.97 18.21
C LYS A 27 7.04 27.67 18.30
N GLY A 28 8.09 26.94 18.69
CA GLY A 28 9.45 27.46 18.73
C GLY A 28 10.13 27.59 17.36
N GLU A 29 9.57 26.96 16.33
CA GLU A 29 10.05 27.08 14.95
C GLU A 29 9.51 28.37 14.33
N THR A 30 10.41 29.29 14.00
CA THR A 30 10.09 30.59 13.41
C THR A 30 10.97 30.87 12.20
N ALA A 31 10.69 31.92 11.43
CA ALA A 31 11.55 32.30 10.31
C ALA A 31 13.02 32.57 10.73
N LYS A 32 13.23 33.02 11.98
CA LYS A 32 14.57 33.25 12.56
C LYS A 32 15.19 32.00 13.18
N HIS A 33 14.37 31.02 13.57
CA HIS A 33 14.82 29.75 14.16
C HIS A 33 14.21 28.61 13.34
N PRO A 34 14.90 28.19 12.26
CA PRO A 34 14.41 27.11 11.40
C PRO A 34 14.33 25.79 12.15
N PHE A 35 13.76 24.78 11.50
CA PHE A 35 13.65 23.45 12.08
C PHE A 35 15.03 22.85 12.43
N PHE A 36 15.19 22.42 13.69
CA PHE A 36 16.37 21.72 14.18
C PHE A 36 16.01 20.28 14.61
N PRO A 37 16.77 19.26 14.19
CA PRO A 37 16.49 17.87 14.58
C PRO A 37 16.77 17.56 16.06
N GLN A 38 17.74 18.24 16.68
CA GLN A 38 18.25 17.90 18.01
C GLN A 38 17.18 17.94 19.12
N PRO A 39 16.31 18.97 19.23
CA PRO A 39 15.29 19.02 20.28
C PRO A 39 14.28 17.87 20.20
N TYR A 40 13.95 17.42 18.98
CA TYR A 40 13.05 16.28 18.77
C TYR A 40 13.72 14.96 19.15
N LYS A 41 15.00 14.78 18.82
CA LYS A 41 15.77 13.60 19.22
C LYS A 41 15.88 13.50 20.75
N GLN A 42 16.14 14.63 21.42
CA GLN A 42 16.22 14.68 22.88
C GLN A 42 14.88 14.32 23.51
N LEU A 43 13.77 14.89 23.02
CA LEU A 43 12.43 14.58 23.52
C LEU A 43 12.10 13.09 23.38
N ALA A 44 12.38 12.51 22.20
CA ALA A 44 12.10 11.10 21.96
C ALA A 44 12.96 10.18 22.84
N LYS A 45 14.24 10.53 23.05
CA LYS A 45 15.13 9.81 23.97
C LYS A 45 14.58 9.82 25.39
N VAL A 46 14.25 11.00 25.93
CA VAL A 46 13.77 11.14 27.30
C VAL A 46 12.44 10.42 27.51
N LEU A 47 11.52 10.47 26.54
CA LEU A 47 10.26 9.72 26.61
C LEU A 47 10.51 8.21 26.62
N HIS A 48 11.47 7.72 25.83
CA HIS A 48 11.86 6.31 25.83
C HIS A 48 12.48 5.91 27.18
N ASP A 49 13.44 6.68 27.69
CA ASP A 49 14.11 6.43 28.98
C ASP A 49 13.12 6.47 30.17
N MET A 50 12.00 7.18 30.02
CA MET A 50 10.90 7.22 30.99
C MET A 50 9.87 6.08 30.83
N GLY A 51 10.02 5.21 29.83
CA GLY A 51 9.10 4.10 29.54
C GLY A 51 7.89 4.46 28.67
N HIS A 52 7.84 5.67 28.11
CA HIS A 52 6.76 6.14 27.23
C HIS A 52 7.07 5.85 25.75
N GLU A 53 7.18 4.56 25.40
CA GLU A 53 7.60 4.13 24.05
C GLU A 53 6.66 4.55 22.92
N ALA A 54 5.36 4.56 23.16
CA ALA A 54 4.38 5.00 22.17
C ALA A 54 4.54 6.49 21.84
N ASP A 55 4.76 7.32 22.87
CA ASP A 55 5.00 8.74 22.74
C ASP A 55 6.35 9.03 22.06
N ALA A 56 7.41 8.31 22.44
CA ALA A 56 8.71 8.42 21.79
C ALA A 56 8.65 8.10 20.28
N ARG A 57 7.89 7.05 19.90
CA ARG A 57 7.64 6.71 18.49
C ARG A 57 6.89 7.80 17.75
N GLU A 58 5.91 8.45 18.38
CA GLU A 58 5.17 9.56 17.79
C GLU A 58 6.09 10.77 17.52
N VAL A 59 6.98 11.09 18.46
CA VAL A 59 7.96 12.17 18.28
C VAL A 59 8.91 11.86 17.14
N PHE A 60 9.43 10.64 17.06
CA PHE A 60 10.25 10.21 15.92
C PHE A 60 9.50 10.25 14.59
N TYR A 61 8.23 9.86 14.56
CA TYR A 61 7.38 9.98 13.37
C TYR A 61 7.28 11.43 12.87
N VAL A 62 7.05 12.38 13.78
CA VAL A 62 6.99 13.81 13.42
C VAL A 62 8.35 14.33 12.98
N LEU A 63 9.43 13.92 13.63
CA LEU A 63 10.80 14.25 13.25
C LEU A 63 11.11 13.79 11.80
N GLU A 64 10.86 12.52 11.47
CA GLU A 64 11.08 11.97 10.12
C GLU A 64 10.22 12.70 9.08
N LYS A 65 8.95 13.01 9.40
CA LYS A 65 8.08 13.79 8.53
C LYS A 65 8.65 15.18 8.22
N LYS A 66 9.28 15.84 9.20
CA LYS A 66 9.92 17.15 9.01
C LYS A 66 11.22 17.04 8.23
N LEU A 67 12.07 16.05 8.55
CA LEU A 67 13.28 15.76 7.78
C LEU A 67 12.98 15.46 6.30
N GLY A 68 11.92 14.69 6.02
CA GLY A 68 11.46 14.44 4.67
C GLY A 68 11.05 15.72 3.93
N LYS A 69 10.41 16.68 4.61
CA LYS A 69 10.10 18.00 4.01
C LYS A 69 11.36 18.79 3.67
N GLU A 70 12.36 18.79 4.54
CA GLU A 70 13.64 19.49 4.29
C GLU A 70 14.44 18.81 3.17
N ARG A 71 14.53 17.47 3.16
CA ARG A 71 15.17 16.72 2.07
C ARG A 71 14.53 17.04 0.71
N ARG A 72 13.20 17.17 0.65
CA ARG A 72 12.50 17.59 -0.57
C ARG A 72 12.82 19.01 -1.01
N ARG A 73 12.93 19.94 -0.06
CA ARG A 73 13.33 21.32 -0.35
C ARG A 73 14.76 21.36 -0.90
N ALA A 74 15.67 20.59 -0.30
CA ALA A 74 17.05 20.44 -0.76
C ALA A 74 17.09 19.83 -2.17
N LEU A 75 16.41 18.71 -2.40
CA LEU A 75 16.35 18.04 -3.71
C LEU A 75 15.78 18.98 -4.79
N ARG A 76 14.73 19.76 -4.47
CA ARG A 76 14.19 20.77 -5.40
C ARG A 76 15.21 21.84 -5.77
N LYS A 77 15.97 22.33 -4.78
CA LYS A 77 17.05 23.31 -5.01
C LYS A 77 18.18 22.69 -5.83
N GLU A 78 18.58 21.46 -5.53
CA GLU A 78 19.64 20.75 -6.25
C GLU A 78 19.25 20.51 -7.72
N ILE A 79 18.03 20.04 -7.98
CA ILE A 79 17.47 19.91 -9.34
C ILE A 79 17.43 21.27 -10.04
N GLU A 80 17.14 22.35 -9.30
CA GLU A 80 17.14 23.71 -9.84
C GLU A 80 18.55 24.24 -10.13
N THR A 81 19.59 23.78 -9.42
CA THR A 81 20.99 24.12 -9.70
C THR A 81 21.60 23.28 -10.81
N LEU A 82 21.21 22.01 -10.95
CA LEU A 82 21.58 21.14 -12.09
C LEU A 82 20.98 21.61 -13.44
N ARG A 83 20.14 22.65 -13.39
CA ARG A 83 19.38 23.24 -14.50
C ARG A 83 20.23 23.85 -15.61
N ASP A 84 21.47 24.26 -15.32
CA ASP A 84 22.27 25.12 -16.22
C ASP A 84 23.06 24.38 -17.32
N THR A 85 23.09 23.04 -17.38
CA THR A 85 24.11 22.31 -18.19
C THR A 85 23.60 21.34 -19.27
N SER A 86 22.30 21.24 -19.61
CA SER A 86 21.76 20.15 -20.48
C SER A 86 20.71 20.61 -21.52
N PRO A 87 20.28 19.86 -22.57
CA PRO A 87 19.19 20.24 -23.51
C PRO A 87 17.75 20.15 -22.95
N SER A 88 16.79 20.92 -23.49
CA SER A 88 15.56 21.35 -22.80
C SER A 88 14.37 20.37 -22.72
N LEU A 89 14.19 19.47 -23.70
CA LEU A 89 13.03 18.56 -23.75
C LEU A 89 13.18 17.38 -22.78
N GLY A 90 14.31 16.68 -22.82
CA GLY A 90 14.63 15.60 -21.88
C GLY A 90 14.68 16.06 -20.43
N ARG A 91 15.11 17.31 -20.19
CA ARG A 91 15.12 17.95 -18.86
C ARG A 91 13.74 18.07 -18.23
N ARG A 92 12.71 18.45 -18.99
CA ARG A 92 11.34 18.62 -18.43
C ARG A 92 10.76 17.28 -18.01
N ILE A 93 10.93 16.26 -18.84
CA ILE A 93 10.46 14.90 -18.56
C ILE A 93 11.19 14.33 -17.34
N ALA A 94 12.53 14.39 -17.32
CA ALA A 94 13.33 13.91 -16.20
C ALA A 94 12.98 14.63 -14.87
N LYS A 95 12.76 15.95 -14.91
CA LYS A 95 12.33 16.71 -13.73
C LYS A 95 10.99 16.24 -13.18
N HIS A 96 9.98 16.08 -14.03
CA HIS A 96 8.67 15.61 -13.60
C HIS A 96 8.71 14.16 -13.10
N MET A 97 9.54 13.31 -13.71
CA MET A 97 9.76 11.95 -13.24
C MET A 97 10.45 11.89 -11.88
N LEU A 98 11.56 12.63 -11.68
CA LEU A 98 12.29 12.62 -10.40
C LEU A 98 11.44 13.19 -9.25
N LEU A 99 10.76 14.30 -9.48
CA LEU A 99 9.85 14.89 -8.48
C LEU A 99 8.62 14.00 -8.23
N GLY A 100 8.11 13.35 -9.27
CA GLY A 100 7.01 12.39 -9.17
C GLY A 100 7.39 11.14 -8.38
N ALA A 101 8.59 10.61 -8.60
CA ALA A 101 9.12 9.45 -7.88
C ALA A 101 9.31 9.75 -6.39
N ASP A 102 9.92 10.89 -6.05
CA ASP A 102 10.05 11.32 -4.64
C ASP A 102 8.68 11.50 -3.97
N HIS A 103 7.70 12.07 -4.68
CA HIS A 103 6.34 12.21 -4.18
C HIS A 103 5.67 10.85 -3.94
N ALA A 104 5.81 9.92 -4.88
CA ALA A 104 5.27 8.57 -4.77
C ALA A 104 5.90 7.81 -3.60
N ILE A 105 7.22 7.92 -3.41
CA ILE A 105 7.94 7.26 -2.30
C ILE A 105 7.50 7.84 -0.95
N ASP A 106 7.39 9.17 -0.80
CA ASP A 106 6.93 9.79 0.44
C ASP A 106 5.47 9.44 0.76
N TRP A 107 4.61 9.46 -0.25
CA TRP A 107 3.21 9.05 -0.11
C TRP A 107 3.13 7.59 0.36
N LEU A 108 3.87 6.71 -0.31
CA LEU A 108 3.92 5.29 0.01
C LEU A 108 4.39 5.07 1.45
N GLN A 109 5.52 5.65 1.85
CA GLN A 109 6.05 5.51 3.22
C GLN A 109 5.10 6.06 4.28
N ARG A 110 4.38 7.14 3.97
CA ARG A 110 3.45 7.78 4.92
C ARG A 110 2.20 6.94 5.14
N VAL A 111 1.61 6.42 4.05
CA VAL A 111 0.36 5.66 4.09
C VAL A 111 0.59 4.26 4.65
N THR A 112 1.66 3.58 4.20
CA THR A 112 1.90 2.17 4.53
C THR A 112 2.45 1.98 5.94
N VAL A 113 3.59 2.58 6.26
CA VAL A 113 4.35 2.27 7.49
C VAL A 113 4.52 3.50 8.39
N GLY A 114 4.13 4.68 7.94
CA GLY A 114 4.39 5.93 8.64
C GLY A 114 5.89 6.11 8.90
N TYR A 115 6.72 6.04 7.85
CA TYR A 115 8.18 6.18 7.92
C TYR A 115 8.88 5.14 8.83
N GLY A 116 8.41 3.89 8.84
CA GLY A 116 9.05 2.82 9.61
C GLY A 116 8.68 2.79 11.11
N ARG A 117 7.77 3.66 11.57
CA ARG A 117 7.45 3.81 13.01
C ARG A 117 6.05 3.28 13.39
N LYS A 118 5.19 2.99 12.41
CA LYS A 118 3.82 2.49 12.61
C LYS A 118 3.54 1.26 11.73
N PRO A 119 4.15 0.09 12.03
CA PRO A 119 4.08 -1.09 11.17
C PRO A 119 2.64 -1.59 10.95
N PHE A 120 1.80 -1.60 11.98
CA PHE A 120 0.43 -2.12 11.90
C PHE A 120 -0.50 -1.34 10.96
N ARG A 121 -0.07 -0.16 10.47
CA ARG A 121 -0.81 0.54 9.40
C ARG A 121 -0.80 -0.23 8.08
N SER A 122 0.23 -1.04 7.81
CA SER A 122 0.29 -1.84 6.58
C SER A 122 -0.84 -2.86 6.52
N ILE A 123 -1.26 -3.42 7.66
CA ILE A 123 -2.41 -4.34 7.74
C ILE A 123 -3.69 -3.62 7.30
N GLY A 124 -3.93 -2.41 7.81
CA GLY A 124 -5.09 -1.61 7.39
C GLY A 124 -5.07 -1.24 5.91
N VAL A 125 -3.88 -0.95 5.35
CA VAL A 125 -3.70 -0.69 3.91
C VAL A 125 -3.96 -1.95 3.08
N LEU A 126 -3.43 -3.11 3.49
CA LEU A 126 -3.69 -4.39 2.82
C LEU A 126 -5.19 -4.73 2.85
N ALA A 127 -5.85 -4.57 4.00
CA ALA A 127 -7.30 -4.76 4.11
C ALA A 127 -8.07 -3.83 3.17
N GLY A 128 -7.64 -2.56 3.03
CA GLY A 128 -8.22 -1.61 2.08
C GLY A 128 -8.00 -2.02 0.61
N LEU A 129 -6.80 -2.52 0.26
CA LEU A 129 -6.51 -3.04 -1.08
C LEU A 129 -7.38 -4.28 -1.38
N ILE A 130 -7.46 -5.23 -0.45
CA ILE A 130 -8.31 -6.43 -0.57
C ILE A 130 -9.77 -6.02 -0.75
N LEU A 131 -10.30 -5.13 0.10
CA LEU A 131 -11.68 -4.66 0.00
C LEU A 131 -11.98 -4.02 -1.36
N THR A 132 -11.09 -3.15 -1.83
CA THR A 132 -11.26 -2.47 -3.12
C THR A 132 -11.22 -3.46 -4.28
N PHE A 133 -10.26 -4.40 -4.28
CA PHE A 133 -10.14 -5.40 -5.33
C PHE A 133 -11.28 -6.43 -5.28
N TRP A 134 -11.74 -6.80 -4.08
CA TRP A 134 -12.91 -7.64 -3.88
C TRP A 134 -14.16 -7.06 -4.54
N MET A 135 -14.41 -5.75 -4.38
CA MET A 135 -15.53 -5.09 -5.07
C MET A 135 -15.44 -5.20 -6.59
N LEU A 136 -14.25 -5.00 -7.17
CA LEU A 136 -14.03 -5.19 -8.61
C LEU A 136 -14.26 -6.65 -9.03
N THR A 137 -13.85 -7.58 -8.18
CA THR A 137 -13.98 -9.02 -8.41
C THR A 137 -15.44 -9.47 -8.38
N VAL A 138 -16.21 -9.01 -7.40
CA VAL A 138 -17.67 -9.23 -7.32
C VAL A 138 -18.38 -8.67 -8.55
N ALA A 139 -18.02 -7.46 -8.98
CA ALA A 139 -18.59 -6.87 -10.19
C ALA A 139 -18.28 -7.72 -11.44
N ALA A 140 -17.03 -8.15 -11.61
CA ALA A 140 -16.63 -9.00 -12.73
C ALA A 140 -17.35 -10.36 -12.70
N TRP A 141 -17.47 -11.01 -11.53
CA TRP A 141 -18.19 -12.28 -11.37
C TRP A 141 -19.66 -12.15 -11.78
N HIS A 142 -20.40 -11.18 -11.26
CA HIS A 142 -21.81 -10.99 -11.60
C HIS A 142 -22.07 -10.60 -13.07
N THR A 143 -21.04 -10.15 -13.79
CA THR A 143 -21.11 -9.89 -15.24
C THR A 143 -20.61 -11.05 -16.10
N GLY A 144 -20.21 -12.19 -15.51
CA GLY A 144 -19.66 -13.31 -16.25
C GLY A 144 -18.24 -13.09 -16.78
N GLY A 145 -17.50 -12.16 -16.16
CA GLY A 145 -16.15 -11.76 -16.56
C GLY A 145 -15.05 -12.74 -16.18
N PHE A 146 -15.37 -13.96 -15.77
CA PHE A 146 -14.44 -15.00 -15.34
C PHE A 146 -14.55 -16.26 -16.20
N ALA A 147 -13.48 -17.04 -16.21
CA ALA A 147 -13.46 -18.40 -16.74
C ALA A 147 -12.48 -19.28 -15.95
N PRO A 148 -12.61 -20.61 -16.04
CA PRO A 148 -11.64 -21.53 -15.48
C PRO A 148 -10.25 -21.25 -16.03
N ASN A 149 -9.26 -21.19 -15.14
CA ASN A 149 -7.86 -20.96 -15.49
C ASN A 149 -7.15 -22.28 -15.80
N SER A 150 -7.72 -23.06 -16.74
CA SER A 150 -7.15 -24.33 -17.17
C SER A 150 -7.38 -24.53 -18.65
N SER A 151 -6.29 -24.78 -19.39
CA SER A 151 -6.38 -25.05 -20.83
C SER A 151 -7.20 -26.32 -21.13
N ILE A 152 -7.11 -27.34 -20.28
CA ILE A 152 -7.85 -28.61 -20.42
C ILE A 152 -9.35 -28.35 -20.28
N VAL A 153 -9.76 -27.53 -19.30
CA VAL A 153 -11.17 -27.17 -19.12
C VAL A 153 -11.64 -26.29 -20.27
N LEU A 154 -10.87 -25.28 -20.67
CA LEU A 154 -11.24 -24.34 -21.73
C LEU A 154 -11.41 -24.99 -23.11
N THR A 155 -10.75 -26.11 -23.39
CA THR A 155 -10.89 -26.87 -24.64
C THR A 155 -11.86 -28.05 -24.53
N SER A 156 -12.37 -28.35 -23.34
CA SER A 156 -13.33 -29.44 -23.13
C SER A 156 -14.66 -29.16 -23.80
N SER A 157 -15.33 -30.22 -24.27
CA SER A 157 -16.71 -30.13 -24.77
C SER A 157 -17.67 -29.61 -23.71
N ASP A 158 -17.44 -30.00 -22.45
CA ASP A 158 -18.30 -29.62 -21.32
C ASP A 158 -18.30 -28.11 -21.12
N TRP A 159 -17.14 -27.46 -21.06
CA TRP A 159 -17.04 -26.01 -20.97
C TRP A 159 -17.55 -25.31 -22.24
N ALA A 160 -17.27 -25.87 -23.42
CA ALA A 160 -17.68 -25.28 -24.70
C ALA A 160 -19.20 -25.13 -24.84
N THR A 161 -20.00 -25.97 -24.16
CA THR A 161 -21.46 -25.81 -24.13
C THR A 161 -21.93 -24.58 -23.37
N TYR A 162 -21.16 -24.08 -22.40
CA TYR A 162 -21.49 -22.92 -21.57
C TYR A 162 -20.75 -21.65 -21.98
N ASP A 163 -19.64 -21.78 -22.71
CA ASP A 163 -18.99 -20.62 -23.32
C ASP A 163 -20.01 -19.87 -24.18
N THR A 164 -20.06 -18.54 -24.06
CA THR A 164 -21.13 -17.64 -24.55
C THR A 164 -21.34 -17.65 -26.07
N ARG A 165 -20.63 -18.52 -26.79
CA ARG A 165 -20.71 -18.72 -28.23
C ARG A 165 -21.78 -19.75 -28.64
N SER A 166 -22.28 -20.58 -27.72
CA SER A 166 -23.02 -21.79 -28.12
C SER A 166 -24.37 -22.04 -27.43
N THR A 167 -24.63 -21.55 -26.21
CA THR A 167 -25.92 -21.73 -25.51
C THR A 167 -26.88 -20.56 -25.71
N ARG A 168 -28.17 -20.84 -25.98
CA ARG A 168 -29.26 -19.83 -26.00
C ARG A 168 -30.42 -20.29 -25.11
N PRO A 169 -30.88 -19.46 -24.15
CA PRO A 169 -30.30 -18.17 -23.74
C PRO A 169 -28.96 -18.36 -23.04
N ALA A 170 -28.00 -17.47 -23.30
CA ALA A 170 -26.70 -17.53 -22.64
C ALA A 170 -26.86 -17.19 -21.15
N PRO A 171 -26.29 -17.98 -20.22
CA PRO A 171 -26.30 -17.64 -18.81
C PRO A 171 -25.56 -16.31 -18.59
N ARG A 172 -26.02 -15.52 -17.61
CA ARG A 172 -25.40 -14.23 -17.27
C ARG A 172 -23.94 -14.41 -16.83
N ASN A 173 -23.65 -15.48 -16.10
CA ASN A 173 -22.29 -15.92 -15.78
C ASN A 173 -22.11 -17.39 -16.19
N PRO A 174 -21.38 -17.67 -17.29
CA PRO A 174 -21.06 -19.03 -17.71
C PRO A 174 -20.29 -19.86 -16.69
N ALA A 175 -19.34 -19.23 -15.99
CA ALA A 175 -18.47 -19.91 -15.02
C ALA A 175 -19.27 -20.45 -13.83
N ASP A 176 -20.18 -19.63 -13.32
CA ASP A 176 -21.10 -19.98 -12.22
C ASP A 176 -22.00 -21.14 -12.63
N HIS A 177 -22.67 -21.00 -13.78
CA HIS A 177 -23.60 -22.01 -14.28
C HIS A 177 -22.91 -23.36 -14.56
N TRP A 178 -21.70 -23.35 -15.13
CA TRP A 178 -20.91 -24.56 -15.36
C TRP A 178 -20.53 -25.26 -14.05
N SER A 179 -20.13 -24.47 -13.04
CA SER A 179 -19.75 -24.97 -11.70
C SER A 179 -20.94 -25.59 -10.97
N GLU A 180 -22.16 -25.10 -11.20
CA GLU A 180 -23.37 -25.63 -10.55
C GLU A 180 -23.95 -26.86 -11.28
N THR A 181 -23.89 -26.87 -12.62
CA THR A 181 -24.72 -27.78 -13.43
C THR A 181 -23.96 -29.03 -13.89
N THR A 182 -22.63 -28.99 -13.97
CA THR A 182 -21.84 -30.11 -14.52
C THR A 182 -21.11 -30.89 -13.44
N ILE A 183 -20.85 -32.18 -13.67
CA ILE A 183 -20.01 -32.96 -12.75
C ILE A 183 -18.57 -32.42 -12.75
N PRO A 184 -17.91 -32.20 -13.92
CA PRO A 184 -16.54 -31.66 -13.92
C PRO A 184 -16.42 -30.26 -13.31
N GLY A 185 -17.44 -29.41 -13.44
CA GLY A 185 -17.48 -28.09 -12.82
C GLY A 185 -17.74 -28.11 -11.32
N ARG A 186 -18.54 -29.06 -10.81
CA ARG A 186 -18.77 -29.23 -9.37
C ARG A 186 -17.55 -29.77 -8.63
N ASP A 187 -16.72 -30.55 -9.31
CA ASP A 187 -15.43 -31.03 -8.80
C ASP A 187 -14.31 -29.99 -8.99
N TRP A 188 -14.59 -28.87 -9.65
CA TRP A 188 -13.67 -27.72 -9.77
C TRP A 188 -13.70 -26.86 -8.50
N GLU A 189 -12.64 -26.07 -8.31
CA GLU A 189 -12.54 -25.16 -7.16
C GLU A 189 -13.68 -24.14 -7.16
N SER A 190 -14.40 -24.04 -6.05
CA SER A 190 -15.52 -23.11 -5.90
C SER A 190 -15.03 -21.67 -5.85
N PHE A 191 -15.70 -20.78 -6.59
CA PHE A 191 -15.27 -19.38 -6.65
C PHE A 191 -15.61 -18.62 -5.36
N SER A 192 -14.61 -17.94 -4.81
CA SER A 192 -14.77 -17.00 -3.69
C SER A 192 -14.09 -15.68 -4.02
N ALA A 193 -14.89 -14.64 -4.26
CA ALA A 193 -14.38 -13.33 -4.68
C ALA A 193 -13.43 -12.69 -3.64
N ILE A 194 -13.67 -12.93 -2.34
CA ILE A 194 -12.82 -12.38 -1.28
C ILE A 194 -11.50 -13.14 -1.15
N ALA A 195 -11.53 -14.46 -1.31
CA ALA A 195 -10.33 -15.29 -1.33
C ALA A 195 -9.49 -14.99 -2.58
N TYR A 196 -10.13 -14.83 -3.75
CA TYR A 196 -9.48 -14.36 -4.97
C TYR A 196 -8.77 -13.01 -4.76
N ALA A 197 -9.42 -12.07 -4.06
CA ALA A 197 -8.80 -10.79 -3.77
C ALA A 197 -7.63 -10.89 -2.79
N ALA A 198 -7.70 -11.79 -1.81
CA ALA A 198 -6.60 -12.05 -0.89
C ALA A 198 -5.39 -12.66 -1.63
N ASP A 199 -5.60 -13.66 -2.48
CA ASP A 199 -4.54 -14.29 -3.30
C ASP A 199 -3.82 -13.28 -4.20
N VAL A 200 -4.57 -12.35 -4.81
CA VAL A 200 -3.99 -11.31 -5.67
C VAL A 200 -3.14 -10.31 -4.89
N VAL A 201 -3.60 -9.89 -3.70
CA VAL A 201 -3.00 -8.79 -2.93
C VAL A 201 -1.90 -9.27 -1.99
N VAL A 202 -2.01 -10.46 -1.40
CA VAL A 202 -1.12 -10.93 -0.35
C VAL A 202 -0.18 -12.01 -0.91
N PRO A 203 1.11 -11.72 -1.15
CA PRO A 203 2.02 -12.64 -1.85
C PRO A 203 2.27 -13.96 -1.12
N ILE A 204 2.08 -13.99 0.20
CA ILE A 204 2.39 -15.15 1.05
C ILE A 204 1.19 -16.08 1.25
N VAL A 205 0.01 -15.67 0.79
CA VAL A 205 -1.24 -16.43 0.92
C VAL A 205 -1.54 -17.05 -0.44
N ASP A 206 -1.83 -18.34 -0.43
CA ASP A 206 -2.27 -19.09 -1.59
C ASP A 206 -3.50 -19.91 -1.21
N LEU A 207 -4.68 -19.40 -1.58
CA LEU A 207 -5.97 -20.05 -1.39
C LEU A 207 -6.41 -20.79 -2.67
N GLY A 208 -5.56 -20.86 -3.70
CA GLY A 208 -5.83 -21.56 -4.97
C GLY A 208 -6.82 -20.86 -5.91
N GLN A 209 -7.37 -19.69 -5.56
CA GLN A 209 -8.41 -19.04 -6.35
C GLN A 209 -7.87 -18.43 -7.65
N THR A 210 -6.65 -17.88 -7.63
CA THR A 210 -5.99 -17.37 -8.84
C THR A 210 -5.52 -18.47 -9.78
N ASP A 211 -5.29 -19.67 -9.26
CA ASP A 211 -4.91 -20.84 -10.04
C ASP A 211 -6.12 -21.50 -10.69
N ALA A 212 -7.27 -21.46 -10.02
CA ALA A 212 -8.52 -22.01 -10.53
C ALA A 212 -9.28 -21.08 -11.49
N TRP A 213 -9.22 -19.77 -11.27
CA TRP A 213 -10.07 -18.79 -11.94
C TRP A 213 -9.28 -17.63 -12.55
N ALA A 214 -9.66 -17.22 -13.77
CA ALA A 214 -9.01 -16.10 -14.46
C ALA A 214 -10.05 -15.08 -14.96
N PRO A 215 -9.78 -13.77 -14.80
CA PRO A 215 -10.57 -12.74 -15.45
C PRO A 215 -10.39 -12.83 -16.96
N SER A 216 -11.48 -12.68 -17.68
CA SER A 216 -11.53 -12.80 -19.13
C SER A 216 -11.69 -11.45 -19.81
N THR A 217 -10.80 -11.18 -20.76
CA THR A 217 -10.83 -9.96 -21.57
C THR A 217 -11.87 -9.99 -22.70
N THR A 218 -12.47 -11.15 -22.97
CA THR A 218 -13.44 -11.34 -24.06
C THR A 218 -14.89 -11.38 -23.57
N ARG A 219 -15.11 -11.39 -22.25
CA ARG A 219 -16.44 -11.57 -21.62
C ARG A 219 -17.05 -10.27 -21.08
N GLY A 220 -16.43 -9.13 -21.36
CA GLY A 220 -16.99 -7.81 -21.06
C GLY A 220 -15.99 -6.84 -20.42
N PRO A 221 -16.40 -5.57 -20.23
CA PRO A 221 -15.53 -4.52 -19.72
C PRO A 221 -15.04 -4.78 -18.29
N ALA A 222 -15.88 -5.36 -17.42
CA ALA A 222 -15.49 -5.67 -16.04
C ALA A 222 -14.35 -6.69 -15.97
N GLY A 223 -14.36 -7.71 -16.83
CA GLY A 223 -13.28 -8.69 -16.95
C GLY A 223 -11.97 -8.06 -17.44
N VAL A 224 -12.03 -7.15 -18.43
CA VAL A 224 -10.86 -6.38 -18.90
C VAL A 224 -10.28 -5.49 -17.80
N ILE A 225 -11.14 -4.75 -17.09
CA ILE A 225 -10.73 -3.89 -15.97
C ILE A 225 -10.05 -4.73 -14.90
N LEU A 226 -10.65 -5.85 -14.50
CA LEU A 226 -10.09 -6.72 -13.47
C LEU A 226 -8.76 -7.36 -13.91
N TRP A 227 -8.63 -7.75 -15.19
CA TRP A 227 -7.41 -8.33 -15.75
C TRP A 227 -6.21 -7.38 -15.60
N TRP A 228 -6.40 -6.09 -15.90
CA TRP A 228 -5.36 -5.07 -15.70
C TRP A 228 -5.19 -4.68 -14.22
N ALA A 229 -6.30 -4.55 -13.48
CA ALA A 229 -6.26 -4.21 -12.06
C ALA A 229 -5.44 -5.23 -11.27
N ARG A 230 -5.52 -6.53 -11.62
CA ARG A 230 -4.77 -7.59 -10.95
C ARG A 230 -3.28 -7.27 -10.84
N TRP A 231 -2.63 -6.87 -11.94
CA TRP A 231 -1.21 -6.49 -11.94
C TRP A 231 -0.90 -5.34 -10.98
N VAL A 232 -1.75 -4.31 -10.99
CA VAL A 232 -1.59 -3.12 -10.15
C VAL A 232 -1.71 -3.50 -8.68
N PHE A 233 -2.75 -4.26 -8.32
CA PHE A 233 -3.01 -4.66 -6.94
C PHE A 233 -1.98 -5.67 -6.41
N THR A 234 -1.51 -6.61 -7.25
CA THR A 234 -0.39 -7.50 -6.90
C THR A 234 0.87 -6.70 -6.59
N LEU A 235 1.26 -5.77 -7.47
CA LEU A 235 2.45 -4.94 -7.24
C LEU A 235 2.35 -4.14 -5.94
N PHE A 236 1.24 -3.43 -5.71
CA PHE A 236 1.06 -2.67 -4.48
C PHE A 236 1.00 -3.58 -3.24
N GLY A 237 0.31 -4.71 -3.33
CA GLY A 237 0.23 -5.70 -2.27
C GLY A 237 1.61 -6.21 -1.84
N TRP A 238 2.48 -6.51 -2.80
CA TRP A 238 3.87 -6.93 -2.56
C TRP A 238 4.68 -5.85 -1.87
N ILE A 239 4.60 -4.61 -2.37
CA ILE A 239 5.31 -3.46 -1.80
C ILE A 239 4.86 -3.23 -0.34
N VAL A 240 3.55 -3.22 -0.07
CA VAL A 240 3.01 -2.98 1.27
C VAL A 240 3.41 -4.12 2.22
N THR A 241 3.36 -5.36 1.76
CA THR A 241 3.75 -6.54 2.55
C THR A 241 5.23 -6.49 2.92
N ALA A 242 6.12 -6.22 1.95
CA ALA A 242 7.56 -6.12 2.20
C ALA A 242 7.91 -4.97 3.16
N LEU A 243 7.29 -3.80 2.97
CA LEU A 243 7.49 -2.65 3.86
C LEU A 243 6.97 -2.93 5.29
N GLY A 244 5.82 -3.59 5.43
CA GLY A 244 5.28 -4.01 6.71
C GLY A 244 6.22 -4.97 7.46
N ALA A 245 6.73 -6.00 6.77
CA ALA A 245 7.69 -6.95 7.33
C ALA A 245 9.01 -6.28 7.72
N ALA A 246 9.54 -5.39 6.88
CA ALA A 246 10.75 -4.62 7.18
C ALA A 246 10.59 -3.72 8.42
N ALA A 247 9.39 -3.15 8.60
CA ALA A 247 9.09 -2.30 9.75
C ALA A 247 8.98 -3.09 11.06
N LEU A 248 8.34 -4.27 11.02
CA LEU A 248 8.24 -5.17 12.16
C LEU A 248 9.62 -5.69 12.58
N THR A 249 10.43 -6.14 11.63
CA THR A 249 11.81 -6.58 11.91
C THR A 249 12.70 -5.45 12.43
N GLY A 250 12.49 -4.22 11.95
CA GLY A 250 13.19 -3.03 12.42
C GLY A 250 12.85 -2.60 13.85
N ILE A 251 11.69 -3.01 14.38
CA ILE A 251 11.35 -2.81 15.80
C ILE A 251 12.09 -3.84 16.64
N ILE A 252 12.03 -5.12 16.27
CA ILE A 252 12.66 -6.23 17.00
C ILE A 252 14.18 -6.04 17.16
N ARG A 253 14.86 -5.42 16.18
CA ARG A 253 16.31 -5.15 16.26
C ARG A 253 16.69 -3.94 17.12
N ARG A 254 15.73 -3.10 17.52
CA ARG A 254 15.97 -1.87 18.28
C ARG A 254 15.70 -2.04 19.77
N GLU A 255 15.02 -3.12 20.15
CA GLU A 255 14.96 -3.68 21.49
C GLU A 255 16.17 -4.58 21.72
#